data_AF-A0A7K1UN28-F1
#
_entry.id   AF-A0A7K1UN28-F1
#
_cell.length_a   1.000
_cell.length_b   1.000
_cell.length_c   1.000
_cell.angle_alpha   90.00
_cell.angle_beta   90.00
_cell.angle_gamma   90.00
#
_symmetry.space_group_name_H-M   'P 1'
#
loop_
_entity.id
_entity.type
_entity.pdbx_description
1 polymer ?
#
loop_
_entity_poly.entity_id
_entity_poly.type
_entity_poly.pdbx_seq_one_letter_code
_entity_poly.pdbx_strand_id
1 'polypeptide(L)'
;MTTTFEEVSDLMTLEMTPVDNPWVIRSDRTPEKAIRTGPSIDTYMIGWLPGRLLSFDEACSAMILDETLSDHSSEDPEYALAVAELRAAELGLELRQVVAVLWLRDTEGIASEVPAPVRP
;
A
#
# COMPACT_ATOMS: atom_id res chain seq x y z
N MET A 1 8.19 3.52 -30.56
CA MET A 1 7.87 4.36 -29.40
C MET A 1 8.32 3.59 -28.19
N THR A 2 9.45 4.00 -27.62
CA THR A 2 10.11 3.30 -26.52
C THR A 2 9.78 4.11 -25.28
N THR A 3 8.77 3.71 -24.53
CA THR A 3 8.44 4.32 -23.24
C THR A 3 9.54 3.91 -22.28
N THR A 4 10.38 4.87 -21.89
CA THR A 4 11.52 4.67 -21.01
C THR A 4 11.00 4.51 -19.58
N PHE A 5 11.57 3.56 -18.84
CA PHE A 5 11.28 3.21 -17.44
C PHE A 5 11.37 4.40 -16.43
N GLU A 6 11.75 5.60 -16.88
CA GLU A 6 11.77 6.82 -16.08
C GLU A 6 10.39 7.53 -16.00
N GLU A 7 9.52 7.43 -17.02
CA GLU A 7 8.19 8.08 -16.96
C GLU A 7 7.21 7.38 -16.00
N VAL A 8 7.44 6.11 -15.68
CA VAL A 8 6.63 5.36 -14.69
C VAL A 8 6.98 5.72 -13.24
N SER A 9 8.09 6.41 -12.98
CA SER A 9 8.47 6.82 -11.62
C SER A 9 7.77 8.10 -11.15
N ASP A 10 7.33 8.97 -12.07
CA ASP A 10 6.64 10.22 -11.71
C ASP A 10 5.14 10.03 -11.46
N LEU A 11 4.53 8.94 -11.95
CA LEU A 11 3.11 8.64 -11.70
C LEU A 11 2.88 7.84 -10.40
N MET A 12 3.94 7.23 -9.86
CA MET A 12 3.96 6.37 -8.67
C MET A 12 4.92 6.95 -7.63
N THR A 13 4.66 8.19 -7.19
CA THR A 13 5.45 8.87 -6.15
C THR A 13 5.18 8.26 -4.77
N LEU A 14 5.47 6.97 -4.60
CA LEU A 14 5.78 6.44 -3.28
C LEU A 14 7.16 7.00 -2.94
N GLU A 15 7.26 7.91 -1.98
CA GLU A 15 8.54 8.26 -1.33
C GLU A 15 9.09 7.01 -0.62
N MET A 16 9.68 6.10 -1.39
CA MET A 16 10.54 5.03 -0.91
C MET A 16 11.89 5.66 -0.59
N THR A 17 12.00 6.47 0.46
CA THR A 17 13.31 6.85 1.01
C THR A 17 13.80 5.71 1.93
N PRO A 18 14.64 4.76 1.48
CA PRO A 18 14.95 3.57 2.28
C PRO A 18 16.13 3.80 3.22
N VAL A 19 16.73 5.00 3.25
CA VAL A 19 17.99 5.24 3.95
C VAL A 19 17.81 5.84 5.35
N ASP A 20 16.78 6.66 5.59
CA ASP A 20 16.64 7.39 6.87
C ASP A 20 15.55 6.85 7.81
N ASN A 21 14.57 6.06 7.34
CA ASN A 21 13.53 5.49 8.21
C ASN A 21 12.86 4.20 7.67
N PRO A 22 13.47 3.01 7.83
CA PRO A 22 12.88 1.74 7.39
C PRO A 22 11.62 1.33 8.18
N TRP A 23 11.18 2.16 9.14
CA TRP A 23 10.07 1.85 10.03
C TRP A 23 8.70 2.25 9.49
N VAL A 24 8.63 3.07 8.44
CA VAL A 24 7.34 3.52 7.89
C VAL A 24 7.40 3.60 6.36
N ILE A 25 6.45 2.95 5.70
CA ILE A 25 6.15 3.13 4.27
C ILE A 25 4.90 4.02 4.20
N ARG A 26 4.93 5.07 3.38
CA ARG A 26 3.86 6.05 3.24
C ARG A 26 3.59 6.33 1.78
N SER A 27 2.34 6.66 1.48
CA SER A 27 1.93 7.27 0.22
C SER A 27 1.79 8.77 0.45
N ASP A 28 2.12 9.57 -0.55
CA ASP A 28 1.83 11.01 -0.56
C ASP A 28 0.37 11.31 -0.96
N ARG A 29 -0.33 10.31 -1.49
CA ARG A 29 -1.69 10.42 -2.04
C ARG A 29 -2.75 9.97 -1.05
N THR A 30 -2.43 9.02 -0.18
CA THR A 30 -3.36 8.52 0.85
C THR A 30 -2.83 8.78 2.25
N PRO A 31 -3.71 8.97 3.26
CA PRO A 31 -3.28 9.12 4.65
C PRO A 31 -2.72 7.82 5.25
N GLU A 32 -2.80 6.70 4.52
CA GLU A 32 -2.45 5.35 4.95
C GLU A 32 -0.92 5.16 5.05
N LYS A 33 -0.52 4.28 5.97
CA LYS A 33 0.89 4.03 6.28
C LYS A 33 1.07 2.57 6.70
N ALA A 34 2.11 1.92 6.19
CA ALA A 34 2.57 0.66 6.75
C ALA A 34 3.64 0.93 7.81
N ILE A 35 3.43 0.47 9.03
CA ILE A 35 4.34 0.68 10.16
C ILE A 35 5.01 -0.63 10.53
N ARG A 36 6.33 -0.61 10.66
CA ARG A 36 7.12 -1.73 11.14
C ARG A 36 6.99 -1.84 12.66
N THR A 37 6.60 -3.02 13.14
CA THR A 37 6.32 -3.33 14.55
C THR A 37 7.42 -4.12 15.24
N GLY A 38 8.48 -4.50 14.52
CA GLY A 38 9.59 -5.27 15.06
C GLY A 38 10.79 -5.35 14.10
N PRO A 39 11.87 -6.01 14.51
CA PRO A 39 13.12 -6.07 13.73
C PRO A 39 13.18 -7.20 12.70
N SER A 40 12.16 -8.08 12.59
CA SER A 40 12.12 -9.14 11.58
C SER A 40 11.63 -8.61 10.22
N ILE A 41 11.70 -9.47 9.19
CA ILE A 41 11.27 -9.15 7.83
C ILE A 41 9.73 -9.04 7.74
N ASP A 42 8.99 -9.82 8.53
CA ASP A 42 7.51 -9.87 8.56
C ASP A 42 6.92 -9.07 9.74
N THR A 43 7.14 -7.76 9.77
CA THR A 43 6.68 -6.92 10.90
C THR A 43 5.90 -5.69 10.49
N TYR A 44 5.57 -5.51 9.23
CA TYR A 44 4.77 -4.37 8.81
C TYR A 44 3.30 -4.62 9.10
N MET A 45 2.61 -3.58 9.54
CA MET A 45 1.16 -3.56 9.69
C MET A 45 0.60 -2.33 8.99
N ILE A 46 -0.56 -2.49 8.37
CA ILE A 46 -1.28 -1.43 7.64
C ILE A 46 -2.72 -1.38 8.14
N GLY A 47 -3.31 -0.18 8.13
CA GLY A 47 -4.60 0.09 8.74
C GLY A 47 -5.76 -0.70 8.20
N TRP A 48 -5.85 -0.78 6.87
CA TRP A 48 -6.95 -1.46 6.20
C TRP A 48 -6.82 -2.99 6.22
N LEU A 49 -5.67 -3.55 6.61
CA LEU A 49 -5.49 -5.00 6.76
C LEU A 49 -5.06 -5.36 8.19
N PRO A 50 -5.93 -5.12 9.19
CA PRO A 50 -5.57 -5.31 10.58
C PRO A 50 -5.33 -6.78 10.92
N GLY A 51 -4.38 -7.03 11.83
CA GLY A 51 -4.07 -8.37 12.34
C GLY A 51 -3.20 -9.23 11.43
N ARG A 52 -2.73 -8.68 10.29
CA ARG A 52 -1.75 -9.34 9.44
C ARG A 52 -0.38 -8.69 9.57
N LEU A 53 0.62 -9.52 9.83
CA LEU A 53 2.02 -9.12 9.71
C LEU A 53 2.45 -9.31 8.26
N LEU A 54 3.04 -8.25 7.70
CA LEU A 54 3.48 -8.19 6.32
C LEU A 54 5.00 -8.13 6.27
N SER A 55 5.56 -8.84 5.29
CA SER A 55 6.91 -8.58 4.82
C SER A 55 7.02 -7.15 4.25
N PHE A 56 8.25 -6.67 4.02
CA PHE A 56 8.44 -5.39 3.35
C PHE A 56 7.76 -5.34 1.96
N ASP A 57 7.91 -6.40 1.16
CA ASP A 57 7.33 -6.47 -0.19
C ASP A 57 5.80 -6.54 -0.15
N GLU A 58 5.22 -7.29 0.80
CA GLU A 58 3.78 -7.30 1.02
C GLU A 58 3.28 -5.92 1.49
N ALA A 59 4.02 -5.24 2.38
CA ALA A 59 3.65 -3.90 2.83
C ALA A 59 3.68 -2.87 1.69
N CYS A 60 4.67 -2.94 0.80
CA CYS A 60 4.71 -2.15 -0.42
C CYS A 60 3.50 -2.47 -1.32
N SER A 61 3.19 -3.75 -1.52
CA SER A 61 2.04 -4.17 -2.32
C SER A 61 0.71 -3.67 -1.75
N ALA A 62 0.60 -3.68 -0.41
CA ALA A 62 -0.56 -3.16 0.29
C ALA A 62 -0.71 -1.64 0.16
N MET A 63 0.40 -0.89 0.20
CA MET A 63 0.40 0.56 -0.03
C MET A 63 0.01 0.91 -1.47
N ILE A 64 0.56 0.19 -2.45
CA ILE A 64 0.23 0.39 -3.87
C ILE A 64 -1.25 0.09 -4.13
N LEU A 65 -1.81 -0.96 -3.51
CA LEU A 65 -3.23 -1.29 -3.61
C LEU A 65 -4.13 -0.17 -3.09
N ASP A 66 -3.82 0.34 -1.90
CA ASP A 66 -4.56 1.44 -1.29
C ASP A 66 -4.57 2.67 -2.21
N GLU A 67 -3.39 3.05 -2.71
CA GLU A 67 -3.24 4.20 -3.59
C GLU A 67 -3.97 4.02 -4.93
N THR A 68 -3.77 2.87 -5.57
CA THR A 68 -4.35 2.56 -6.89
C THR A 68 -5.88 2.54 -6.83
N LEU A 69 -6.46 1.99 -5.75
CA LEU A 69 -7.91 1.85 -5.62
C LEU A 69 -8.58 3.11 -5.05
N SER A 70 -7.83 3.96 -4.35
CA SER A 70 -8.31 5.26 -3.86
C SER A 70 -8.31 6.33 -4.95
N ASP A 71 -7.49 6.19 -5.98
CA ASP A 71 -7.47 7.13 -7.11
C ASP A 71 -8.50 6.78 -8.19
N HIS A 72 -9.67 7.41 -8.09
CA HIS A 72 -10.74 7.26 -9.09
C HIS A 72 -10.50 8.05 -10.38
N SER A 73 -9.39 8.79 -10.50
CA SER A 73 -9.07 9.66 -11.64
C SER A 73 -7.96 9.14 -12.55
N SER A 74 -7.58 7.86 -12.40
CA SER A 74 -6.54 7.24 -13.23
C SER A 74 -6.79 7.41 -14.72
N GLU A 75 -5.76 7.83 -15.45
CA GLU A 75 -5.80 8.01 -16.92
C GLU A 75 -5.91 6.68 -17.68
N ASP A 76 -5.54 5.56 -17.04
CA ASP A 76 -5.65 4.20 -17.58
C ASP A 76 -6.25 3.23 -16.52
N PRO A 77 -7.59 3.14 -16.43
CA PRO A 77 -8.26 2.34 -15.41
C PRO A 77 -8.10 0.83 -15.63
N GLU A 78 -7.89 0.36 -16.86
CA GLU A 78 -7.67 -1.06 -17.13
C GLU A 78 -6.29 -1.49 -16.66
N TYR A 79 -5.27 -0.67 -16.92
CA TYR A 79 -3.93 -0.89 -16.39
C TYR A 79 -3.90 -0.84 -14.86
N ALA A 80 -4.57 0.15 -14.25
CA ALA A 80 -4.67 0.26 -12.80
C ALA A 80 -5.30 -0.99 -12.17
N LEU A 81 -6.36 -1.54 -12.77
CA LEU A 81 -6.98 -2.78 -12.32
C LEU A 81 -6.04 -3.98 -12.46
N ALA A 82 -5.31 -4.11 -13.57
CA ALA A 82 -4.34 -5.19 -13.75
C ALA A 82 -3.20 -5.14 -12.71
N VAL A 83 -2.71 -3.94 -12.38
CA VAL A 83 -1.74 -3.74 -11.30
C VAL A 83 -2.35 -4.14 -9.96
N ALA A 84 -3.58 -3.71 -9.67
CA ALA A 84 -4.26 -4.04 -8.43
C ALA A 84 -4.47 -5.57 -8.27
N GLU A 85 -4.85 -6.28 -9.34
CA GLU A 85 -4.97 -7.75 -9.30
C GLU A 85 -3.63 -8.43 -8.97
N LEU A 86 -2.54 -7.99 -9.60
CA LEU A 86 -1.21 -8.53 -9.33
C LEU A 86 -0.80 -8.31 -7.86
N ARG A 87 -0.97 -7.09 -7.35
CA ARG A 87 -0.61 -6.74 -5.96
C ARG A 87 -1.49 -7.46 -4.94
N ALA A 88 -2.78 -7.67 -5.25
CA ALA A 88 -3.65 -8.47 -4.39
C ALA A 88 -3.17 -9.93 -4.32
N ALA A 89 -2.76 -10.50 -5.45
CA ALA A 89 -2.22 -11.86 -5.51
C ALA A 89 -0.89 -12.01 -4.73
N GLU A 90 -0.03 -10.99 -4.74
CA GLU A 90 1.19 -10.96 -3.90
C GLU A 90 0.87 -10.97 -2.39
N LEU A 91 -0.29 -10.45 -2.01
CA LEU A 91 -0.84 -10.57 -0.65
C LEU A 91 -1.62 -11.87 -0.43
N GLY A 92 -1.75 -12.76 -1.42
CA GLY A 92 -2.62 -13.93 -1.32
C GLY A 92 -4.10 -13.57 -1.10
N LEU A 93 -4.52 -12.41 -1.60
CA LEU A 93 -5.89 -11.90 -1.55
C LEU A 93 -6.47 -11.83 -2.95
N GLU A 94 -7.80 -11.92 -3.04
CA GLU A 94 -8.51 -11.63 -4.28
C GLU A 94 -8.81 -10.13 -4.36
N LEU A 95 -8.70 -9.52 -5.54
CA LEU A 95 -8.95 -8.09 -5.72
C LEU A 95 -10.30 -7.64 -5.16
N ARG A 96 -11.36 -8.46 -5.36
CA ARG A 96 -12.70 -8.18 -4.81
C ARG A 96 -12.73 -8.03 -3.29
N GLN A 97 -11.88 -8.76 -2.57
CA GLN A 97 -11.79 -8.67 -1.11
C GLN A 97 -11.14 -7.36 -0.70
N VAL A 98 -10.07 -6.97 -1.40
CA VAL A 98 -9.37 -5.71 -1.13
C VAL A 98 -10.28 -4.51 -1.37
N VAL A 99 -10.99 -4.48 -2.50
CA VAL A 99 -11.94 -3.40 -2.81
C VAL A 99 -13.03 -3.28 -1.73
N ALA A 100 -13.60 -4.41 -1.28
CA ALA A 100 -14.62 -4.39 -0.24
C ALA A 100 -14.09 -3.84 1.10
N VAL A 101 -12.86 -4.20 1.47
CA VAL A 101 -12.23 -3.74 2.71
C VAL A 101 -11.91 -2.24 2.66
N LEU A 102 -11.34 -1.75 1.56
CA LEU A 102 -11.05 -0.32 1.40
C LEU A 102 -12.33 0.52 1.34
N TRP A 103 -13.37 0.03 0.65
CA TRP A 103 -14.66 0.70 0.61
C TRP A 103 -15.33 0.77 2.00
N LEU A 104 -15.20 -0.29 2.80
CA LEU A 104 -15.68 -0.30 4.18
C LEU A 104 -14.92 0.70 5.05
N ARG A 105 -13.59 0.80 4.89
CA ARG A 105 -12.77 1.81 5.59
C ARG A 105 -13.29 3.22 5.35
N ASP A 106 -13.53 3.55 4.09
CA ASP A 106 -13.92 4.91 3.68
C ASP A 106 -15.35 5.27 4.13
N THR A 107 -16.23 4.27 4.26
CA THR A 107 -17.63 4.46 4.69
C THR A 107 -17.82 4.41 6.20
N GLU A 108 -17.07 3.57 6.92
CA GLU A 108 -17.19 3.40 8.37
C GLU A 108 -16.26 4.32 9.19
N GLY A 109 -15.37 5.07 8.53
CA GLY A 109 -14.46 5.99 9.22
C GLY A 109 -13.60 5.25 10.25
N ILE A 110 -13.15 4.04 9.89
CA ILE A 110 -12.30 3.22 10.75
C ILE A 110 -10.95 3.94 10.83
N ALA A 111 -10.81 4.82 11.82
CA ALA A 111 -9.55 5.45 12.14
C ALA A 111 -8.57 4.33 12.45
N SER A 112 -7.65 4.13 11.51
CA SER A 112 -6.56 3.19 11.57
C SER A 112 -5.72 3.47 12.81
N GLU A 113 -6.02 2.80 13.91
CA GLU A 113 -5.19 2.82 15.11
C GLU A 113 -4.00 1.89 14.86
N VAL A 114 -3.16 2.25 13.88
CA VAL A 114 -1.86 1.58 13.72
C VAL A 114 -1.04 1.92 14.95
N PRO A 115 -0.62 0.93 15.76
CA PRO A 115 0.17 1.21 16.94
C PRO A 115 1.45 1.96 16.58
N ALA A 116 1.87 2.85 17.47
CA ALA A 116 3.07 3.65 17.29
C ALA A 116 4.28 2.75 16.97
N PRO A 117 5.17 3.18 16.05
CA PRO A 117 6.36 2.41 15.72
C PRO A 117 7.15 2.10 16.98
N VAL A 118 7.49 0.82 17.17
CA VAL A 118 8.37 0.39 18.26
C VAL A 118 9.77 0.90 17.91
N ARG A 119 10.23 1.95 18.58
CA ARG A 119 11.61 2.41 18.44
C ARG A 119 12.55 1.31 18.96
N PRO A 120 13.70 1.07 18.30
CA PRO A 120 14.72 0.17 18.85
C PRO A 120 15.25 0.66 20.20
#